data_AF-A0A699ZVC1-F1
#
_entry.id   AF-A0A699ZVC1-F1
#
_cell.length_a   1.000
_cell.length_b   1.000
_cell.length_c   1.000
_cell.angle_alpha   90.00
_cell.angle_beta   90.00
_cell.angle_gamma   90.00
#
_symmetry.space_group_name_H-M   'P 1'
#
loop_
_entity.id
_entity.type
_entity.pdbx_description
1 polymer ?
#
loop_
_entity_poly.entity_id
_entity_poly.type
_entity_poly.pdbx_seq_one_letter_code
_entity_poly.pdbx_strand_id
1 'polypeptide(L)'
;MQIVFCNAGYMVTGFFHSRPLDALLANHSCNATSAVQISHHFLRRMVKPYGIDVLVFFPSPVASRFYDKAHKLDALDFFKRFAVSPDDLPDTVFASIGRTVFRDVGPTAIGFRLVMKLVDYNFFSCMAALFGSQLPDFKRQRLEAQ
;
A
#
# COMPACT_ATOMS: atom_id res chain seq x y z
N MET A 1 16.43 -19.96 -11.58
CA MET A 1 16.19 -18.54 -11.26
C MET A 1 15.85 -18.44 -9.79
N GLN A 2 16.54 -17.60 -9.02
CA GLN A 2 16.25 -17.37 -7.59
C GLN A 2 15.49 -16.04 -7.47
N ILE A 3 14.38 -16.04 -6.74
CA ILE A 3 13.50 -14.86 -6.58
C ILE A 3 13.20 -14.67 -5.10
N VAL A 4 13.30 -13.44 -4.62
CA VAL A 4 12.95 -13.07 -3.25
C VAL A 4 11.70 -12.19 -3.28
N PHE A 5 10.63 -12.63 -2.62
CA PHE A 5 9.38 -11.87 -2.50
C PHE A 5 9.33 -11.10 -1.18
N CYS A 6 9.32 -9.77 -1.27
CA CYS A 6 9.17 -8.87 -0.12
C CYS A 6 7.70 -8.44 0.05
N ASN A 7 6.80 -9.40 0.31
CA ASN A 7 5.35 -9.18 0.31
C ASN A 7 4.71 -9.15 1.72
N ALA A 8 5.48 -9.40 2.79
CA ALA A 8 4.93 -9.39 4.13
C ALA A 8 4.44 -7.99 4.51
N GLY A 9 3.21 -7.89 5.00
CA GLY A 9 2.63 -6.65 5.46
C GLY A 9 1.30 -6.89 6.17
N TYR A 10 0.85 -5.90 6.93
CA TYR A 10 -0.46 -5.92 7.58
C TYR A 10 -1.01 -4.50 7.72
N MET A 11 -2.29 -4.38 8.08
CA MET A 11 -2.95 -3.09 8.25
C MET A 11 -3.22 -2.81 9.72
N VAL A 12 -2.93 -1.57 10.14
CA VAL A 12 -3.45 -1.01 11.39
C VAL A 12 -4.53 0.00 11.00
N THR A 13 -5.79 -0.36 11.20
CA THR A 13 -6.94 0.50 10.89
C THR A 13 -7.34 1.39 12.06
N GLY A 14 -8.04 2.48 11.74
CA GLY A 14 -8.52 3.47 12.70
C GLY A 14 -7.75 4.78 12.58
N PHE A 15 -8.20 5.79 13.33
CA PHE A 15 -7.58 7.12 13.29
C PHE A 15 -6.23 7.12 13.98
N PHE A 16 -5.27 7.85 13.43
CA PHE A 16 -3.88 7.89 13.90
C PHE A 16 -3.77 8.19 15.41
N HIS A 17 -4.52 9.18 15.89
CA HIS A 17 -4.50 9.57 17.32
C HIS A 17 -5.14 8.53 18.26
N SER A 18 -5.93 7.59 17.73
CA SER A 18 -6.64 6.57 18.52
C SER A 18 -5.82 5.31 18.74
N ARG A 19 -4.73 5.13 18.00
CA ARG A 19 -3.95 3.88 17.97
C ARG A 19 -2.74 3.98 18.89
N PRO A 20 -2.39 2.90 19.61
CA PRO A 20 -1.19 2.91 20.42
C PRO A 20 0.05 3.05 19.53
N LEU A 21 1.00 3.87 19.99
CA LEU A 21 2.23 4.17 19.24
C LEU A 21 2.98 2.90 18.83
N ASP A 22 3.07 1.92 19.73
CA ASP A 22 3.77 0.66 19.47
C ASP A 22 3.17 -0.12 18.30
N ALA A 23 1.84 -0.10 18.14
CA ALA A 23 1.18 -0.75 17.01
C ALA A 23 1.49 -0.03 15.68
N LEU A 24 1.54 1.31 15.71
CA LEU A 24 1.90 2.13 14.55
C LEU A 24 3.37 1.92 14.16
N LEU A 25 4.28 1.87 15.13
CA LEU A 25 5.70 1.61 14.90
C LEU A 25 5.95 0.19 14.39
N ALA A 26 5.27 -0.82 14.94
CA ALA A 26 5.34 -2.18 14.44
C ALA A 26 4.86 -2.28 12.98
N ASN A 27 3.79 -1.53 12.63
CA ASN A 27 3.27 -1.49 11.27
C ASN A 27 4.27 -0.83 10.31
N HIS A 28 4.80 0.32 10.68
CA HIS A 28 5.83 1.02 9.92
C HIS A 28 7.09 0.17 9.74
N SER A 29 7.51 -0.54 10.80
CA SER A 29 8.63 -1.47 10.75
C SER A 29 8.42 -2.54 9.68
N CYS A 30 7.26 -3.20 9.71
CA CYS A 30 6.91 -4.27 8.78
C CYS A 30 6.72 -3.76 7.34
N ASN A 31 5.92 -2.72 7.13
CA ASN A 31 5.50 -2.29 5.80
C ASN A 31 6.50 -1.36 5.09
N ALA A 32 7.25 -0.54 5.82
CA ALA A 32 8.11 0.49 5.23
C ALA A 32 9.60 0.21 5.42
N THR A 33 10.03 -0.32 6.57
CA THR A 33 11.47 -0.47 6.87
C THR A 33 12.02 -1.86 6.56
N SER A 34 11.21 -2.92 6.66
CA SER A 34 11.68 -4.30 6.47
C SER A 34 12.24 -4.52 5.06
N ALA A 35 11.64 -3.91 4.04
CA ALA A 35 12.11 -3.96 2.66
C ALA A 35 13.54 -3.42 2.54
N VAL A 36 13.89 -2.34 3.26
CA VAL A 36 15.26 -1.81 3.28
C VAL A 36 16.23 -2.83 3.88
N GLN A 37 15.86 -3.51 4.96
CA GLN A 37 16.71 -4.51 5.60
C GLN A 37 16.91 -5.74 4.71
N ILE A 38 15.82 -6.25 4.14
CA ILE A 38 15.82 -7.39 3.21
C ILE A 38 16.63 -7.05 1.97
N SER A 39 16.34 -5.92 1.33
CA SER A 39 17.08 -5.42 0.19
C SER A 39 18.54 -5.17 0.56
N HIS A 40 18.88 -4.63 1.72
CA HIS A 40 20.28 -4.46 2.11
C HIS A 40 21.00 -5.81 2.25
N HIS A 41 20.37 -6.83 2.84
CA HIS A 41 20.95 -8.16 3.00
C HIS A 41 21.20 -8.84 1.63
N PHE A 42 20.20 -8.81 0.75
CA PHE A 42 20.29 -9.48 -0.55
C PHE A 42 21.01 -8.63 -1.61
N LEU A 43 20.78 -7.31 -1.67
CA LEU A 43 21.38 -6.39 -2.64
C LEU A 43 22.82 -5.98 -2.31
N ARG A 44 23.32 -6.17 -1.07
CA ARG A 44 24.77 -6.00 -0.79
C ARG A 44 25.67 -6.83 -1.70
N ARG A 45 25.11 -7.87 -2.34
CA ARG A 45 25.80 -8.74 -3.30
C ARG A 45 25.41 -8.48 -4.76
N MET A 46 24.53 -7.51 -5.03
CA MET A 46 23.76 -7.43 -6.27
C MET A 46 23.56 -5.99 -6.75
N VAL A 47 24.62 -5.39 -7.32
CA VAL A 47 24.55 -4.13 -8.09
C VAL A 47 24.04 -4.46 -9.51
N LYS A 48 23.26 -3.57 -10.13
CA LYS A 48 22.67 -3.74 -11.48
C LYS A 48 23.63 -4.26 -12.58
N PRO A 49 24.93 -3.91 -12.62
CA PRO A 49 25.90 -4.51 -13.55
C PRO A 49 26.11 -6.03 -13.40
N TYR A 50 25.72 -6.61 -12.26
CA TYR A 50 25.87 -8.04 -11.97
C TYR A 50 24.65 -8.88 -12.42
N GLY A 51 23.69 -8.29 -13.14
CA GLY A 51 22.56 -9.02 -13.72
C GLY A 51 21.43 -9.33 -12.75
N ILE A 52 21.18 -8.44 -11.79
CA ILE A 52 20.06 -8.56 -10.84
C ILE A 52 19.02 -7.48 -11.06
N ASP A 53 17.78 -7.93 -11.17
CA ASP A 53 16.59 -7.13 -11.40
C ASP A 53 15.76 -6.96 -10.14
N VAL A 54 15.20 -5.77 -9.97
CA VAL A 54 14.28 -5.43 -8.88
C VAL A 54 12.97 -4.95 -9.49
N LEU A 55 11.86 -5.54 -9.04
CA LEU A 55 10.51 -5.15 -9.43
C LEU A 55 9.73 -4.67 -8.20
N VAL A 56 9.20 -3.46 -8.28
CA VAL A 56 8.15 -2.97 -7.37
C VAL A 56 6.80 -3.25 -8.02
N PHE A 57 5.98 -4.06 -7.36
CA PHE A 57 4.66 -4.44 -7.86
C PHE A 57 3.58 -3.84 -6.97
N PHE A 58 2.72 -3.00 -7.54
CA PHE A 58 1.73 -2.23 -6.80
C PHE A 58 0.31 -2.52 -7.34
N PRO A 59 -0.37 -3.53 -6.79
CA PRO A 59 -1.74 -3.81 -7.18
C PRO A 59 -2.70 -2.79 -6.54
N SER A 60 -3.83 -2.57 -7.20
CA SER A 60 -5.06 -2.08 -6.60
C SER A 60 -5.45 -2.94 -5.39
N PRO A 61 -6.46 -2.53 -4.59
CA PRO A 61 -7.01 -3.39 -3.55
C PRO A 61 -7.20 -4.82 -4.07
N VAL A 62 -6.79 -5.82 -3.32
CA VAL A 62 -6.87 -7.22 -3.76
C VAL A 62 -7.96 -7.91 -2.97
N ALA A 63 -8.86 -8.62 -3.65
CA ALA A 63 -9.94 -9.39 -3.03
C ALA A 63 -9.39 -10.62 -2.29
N SER A 64 -8.61 -10.37 -1.24
CA SER A 64 -7.94 -11.34 -0.39
C SER A 64 -8.38 -11.15 1.07
N ARG A 65 -7.97 -12.08 1.93
CA ARG A 65 -8.20 -12.01 3.37
C ARG A 65 -7.42 -10.91 4.10
N PHE A 66 -6.66 -10.08 3.38
CA PHE A 66 -5.85 -9.01 3.96
C PHE A 66 -6.67 -8.00 4.77
N TYR A 67 -7.93 -7.78 4.39
CA TYR A 67 -8.82 -6.81 5.04
C TYR A 67 -9.74 -7.42 6.11
N ASP A 68 -9.67 -8.73 6.38
CA ASP A 68 -10.63 -9.43 7.27
C ASP A 68 -10.57 -8.90 8.72
N LYS A 69 -9.38 -8.48 9.16
CA LYS A 69 -9.14 -7.93 10.51
C LYS A 69 -9.18 -6.40 10.55
N ALA A 70 -9.52 -5.75 9.44
CA ALA A 70 -9.63 -4.30 9.37
C ALA A 70 -10.90 -3.81 10.07
N HIS A 71 -10.80 -2.72 10.84
CA HIS A 71 -11.98 -2.01 11.32
C HIS A 71 -12.81 -1.50 10.13
N LYS A 72 -14.14 -1.47 10.29
CA LYS A 72 -15.06 -0.96 9.28
C LYS A 72 -14.79 0.52 9.07
N LEU A 73 -14.25 0.84 7.90
CA LEU A 73 -14.02 2.21 7.44
C LEU A 73 -14.72 2.34 6.09
N ASP A 74 -15.55 3.37 5.95
CA ASP A 74 -16.34 3.61 4.74
C ASP A 74 -15.42 3.89 3.55
N ALA A 75 -14.31 4.60 3.78
CA ALA A 75 -13.26 4.80 2.79
C ALA A 75 -12.65 3.46 2.31
N LEU A 76 -12.40 2.52 3.22
CA LEU A 76 -11.83 1.22 2.85
C LEU A 76 -12.81 0.41 2.00
N ASP A 77 -14.09 0.42 2.37
CA ASP A 77 -15.13 -0.30 1.62
C ASP A 77 -15.40 0.33 0.25
N PHE A 78 -15.22 1.64 0.08
CA PHE A 78 -15.22 2.28 -1.23
C PHE A 78 -14.12 1.73 -2.14
N PHE A 79 -12.89 1.63 -1.65
CA PHE A 79 -11.77 1.14 -2.46
C PHE A 79 -11.85 -0.35 -2.75
N LYS A 80 -12.42 -1.17 -1.85
CA LYS A 80 -12.65 -2.61 -2.09
C LYS A 80 -13.55 -2.89 -3.31
N ARG A 81 -14.41 -1.95 -3.72
CA ARG A 81 -15.25 -2.11 -4.92
C ARG A 81 -14.46 -2.20 -6.22
N PHE A 82 -13.22 -1.71 -6.21
CA PHE A 82 -12.31 -1.74 -7.34
C PHE A 82 -11.24 -2.82 -7.19
N ALA A 83 -11.50 -3.81 -6.33
CA ALA A 83 -10.52 -4.83 -6.02
C ALA A 83 -10.29 -5.78 -7.20
N VAL A 84 -9.03 -6.15 -7.40
CA VAL A 84 -8.61 -7.15 -8.39
C VAL A 84 -8.61 -8.55 -7.77
N SER A 85 -8.76 -9.58 -8.60
CA SER A 85 -8.66 -10.97 -8.15
C SER A 85 -7.21 -11.30 -7.77
N PRO A 86 -6.97 -12.04 -6.67
CA PRO A 86 -5.62 -12.50 -6.33
C PRO A 86 -5.04 -13.45 -7.38
N ASP A 87 -5.86 -14.20 -8.11
CA ASP A 87 -5.41 -15.20 -9.09
C ASP A 87 -4.82 -14.57 -10.36
N ASP A 88 -5.13 -13.30 -10.63
CA ASP A 88 -4.62 -12.58 -11.82
C ASP A 88 -3.21 -12.00 -11.61
N LEU A 89 -2.75 -11.94 -10.36
CA LEU A 89 -1.50 -11.28 -10.00
C LEU A 89 -0.25 -12.10 -10.33
N PRO A 90 -0.17 -13.42 -10.04
CA PRO A 90 1.06 -14.20 -10.24
C PRO A 90 1.61 -14.10 -11.66
N ASP A 91 0.76 -14.32 -12.68
CA ASP A 91 1.18 -14.27 -14.08
C ASP A 91 1.71 -12.88 -14.46
N THR A 92 1.04 -11.83 -13.98
CA THR A 92 1.46 -10.45 -14.22
C THR A 92 2.77 -10.12 -13.51
N VAL A 93 2.99 -10.64 -12.30
CA VAL A 93 4.24 -10.49 -11.55
C VAL A 93 5.38 -11.16 -12.33
N PHE A 94 5.24 -12.44 -12.68
CA PHE A 94 6.28 -13.18 -13.40
C PHE A 94 6.56 -12.59 -14.78
N ALA A 95 5.54 -12.08 -15.47
CA ALA A 95 5.72 -11.40 -16.75
C ALA A 95 6.49 -10.07 -16.64
N SER A 96 6.55 -9.46 -15.45
CA SER A 96 7.20 -8.15 -15.22
C SER A 96 8.65 -8.26 -14.75
N ILE A 97 9.02 -9.37 -14.08
CA ILE A 97 10.39 -9.56 -13.56
C ILE A 97 11.41 -9.52 -14.70
N GLY A 98 12.48 -8.73 -14.52
CA GLY A 98 13.54 -8.55 -15.51
C GLY A 98 13.17 -7.66 -16.71
N ARG A 99 11.93 -7.17 -16.79
CA ARG A 99 11.47 -6.29 -17.88
C ARG A 99 11.18 -4.88 -17.40
N THR A 100 10.65 -4.74 -16.20
CA THR A 100 10.33 -3.43 -15.61
C THR A 100 10.78 -3.36 -14.16
N VAL A 101 11.04 -2.13 -13.70
CA VAL A 101 11.36 -1.86 -12.28
C VAL A 101 10.14 -1.55 -11.45
N PHE A 102 9.02 -1.22 -12.11
CA PHE A 102 7.77 -0.84 -11.49
C PHE A 102 6.60 -1.38 -12.31
N ARG A 103 5.55 -1.89 -11.65
CA ARG A 103 4.30 -2.33 -12.29
C ARG A 103 3.10 -2.01 -11.41
N ASP A 104 2.20 -1.16 -11.88
CA ASP A 104 0.86 -1.02 -11.28
C ASP A 104 -0.12 -1.98 -11.94
N VAL A 105 -1.07 -2.51 -11.15
CA VAL A 105 -2.14 -3.37 -11.67
C VAL A 105 -3.48 -2.91 -11.12
N GLY A 106 -4.43 -2.67 -12.03
CA GLY A 106 -5.81 -2.32 -11.69
C GLY A 106 -6.08 -0.81 -11.63
N PRO A 107 -7.37 -0.43 -11.59
CA PRO A 107 -7.82 0.94 -11.83
C PRO A 107 -7.44 1.89 -10.69
N THR A 108 -7.54 1.47 -9.43
CA THR A 108 -7.17 2.30 -8.27
C THR A 108 -5.69 2.67 -8.30
N ALA A 109 -4.80 1.69 -8.46
CA ALA A 109 -3.36 1.92 -8.50
C ALA A 109 -2.95 2.87 -9.64
N ILE A 110 -3.42 2.60 -10.86
CA ILE A 110 -3.12 3.42 -12.03
C ILE A 110 -3.72 4.83 -11.88
N GLY A 111 -4.99 4.91 -11.45
CA GLY A 111 -5.69 6.17 -11.24
C GLY A 111 -4.98 7.08 -10.23
N PHE A 112 -4.62 6.55 -9.05
CA PHE A 112 -3.88 7.32 -8.06
C PHE A 112 -2.53 7.80 -8.59
N ARG A 113 -1.79 6.95 -9.31
CA ARG A 113 -0.51 7.36 -9.91
C ARG A 113 -0.69 8.50 -10.90
N LEU A 114 -1.73 8.48 -11.73
CA LEU A 114 -2.00 9.54 -12.69
C LEU A 114 -2.43 10.84 -11.99
N VAL A 115 -3.29 10.76 -10.97
CA VAL A 115 -3.72 11.92 -10.19
C VAL A 115 -2.52 12.58 -9.49
N MET A 116 -1.63 11.81 -8.88
CA MET A 116 -0.43 12.33 -8.21
C MET A 116 0.63 12.90 -9.17
N LYS A 117 0.49 12.70 -10.50
CA LYS A 117 1.30 13.43 -11.49
C LYS A 117 0.76 14.83 -11.78
N LEU A 118 -0.53 15.06 -11.52
CA LEU A 118 -1.21 16.32 -11.77
C LEU A 118 -1.35 17.16 -10.50
N VAL A 119 -1.42 16.50 -9.35
CA VAL A 119 -1.68 17.11 -8.05
C VAL A 119 -0.49 16.88 -7.14
N ASP A 120 0.09 17.96 -6.63
CA ASP A 120 1.16 17.90 -5.64
C ASP A 120 0.70 17.24 -4.32
N TYR A 121 1.60 16.48 -3.70
CA TYR A 121 1.31 15.79 -2.44
C TYR A 121 0.95 16.76 -1.31
N ASN A 122 1.61 17.92 -1.22
CA ASN A 122 1.30 18.90 -0.17
C ASN A 122 -0.08 19.49 -0.42
N PHE A 123 -0.43 19.82 -1.67
CA PHE A 123 -1.76 20.29 -2.00
C PHE A 123 -2.84 19.26 -1.65
N PHE A 124 -2.63 17.98 -2.00
CA PHE A 124 -3.52 16.90 -1.62
C PHE A 124 -3.67 16.78 -0.10
N SER A 125 -2.56 16.90 0.65
CA SER A 125 -2.59 16.85 2.11
C SER A 125 -3.36 18.03 2.74
N CYS A 126 -3.22 19.24 2.18
CA CYS A 126 -4.00 20.40 2.60
C CYS A 126 -5.49 20.20 2.34
N MET A 127 -5.86 19.70 1.16
CA MET A 127 -7.26 19.36 0.86
C MET A 127 -7.81 18.32 1.85
N ALA A 128 -7.04 17.26 2.12
CA ALA A 128 -7.44 16.24 3.08
C ALA A 128 -7.65 16.82 4.49
N ALA A 129 -6.83 17.79 4.92
CA ALA A 129 -7.02 18.48 6.18
C ALA A 129 -8.27 19.38 6.19
N LEU A 130 -8.51 20.13 5.11
CA LEU A 130 -9.66 21.03 5.00
C LEU A 130 -11.00 20.28 4.96
N PHE A 131 -11.06 19.17 4.22
CA PHE A 131 -12.29 18.40 4.00
C PHE A 131 -12.42 17.17 4.89
N GLY A 132 -11.38 16.82 5.66
CA GLY A 132 -11.35 15.61 6.49
C GLY A 132 -12.50 15.53 7.49
N SER A 133 -12.91 16.67 8.06
CA SER A 133 -14.04 16.75 8.99
C SER A 133 -15.40 16.42 8.36
N GLN A 134 -15.51 16.50 7.04
CA GLN A 134 -16.73 16.22 6.31
C GLN A 134 -16.88 14.74 5.94
N LEU A 135 -15.80 13.96 6.04
CA LEU A 135 -15.79 12.54 5.70
C LEU A 135 -16.69 11.71 6.62
N PRO A 136 -17.38 10.67 6.09
CA PRO A 136 -18.25 9.80 6.88
C PRO A 136 -17.54 9.18 8.09
N ASP A 137 -16.31 8.69 7.87
CA ASP A 137 -15.49 8.07 8.91
C ASP A 137 -15.25 9.04 10.10
N PHE A 138 -14.93 10.30 9.81
CA PHE A 138 -14.68 11.31 10.86
C PHE A 138 -15.95 11.65 11.63
N LYS A 139 -17.07 11.80 10.93
CA LYS A 139 -18.37 12.06 11.56
C LYS A 139 -18.77 10.92 12.49
N ARG A 140 -18.57 9.67 12.08
CA ARG A 140 -18.87 8.48 12.88
C ARG A 140 -18.02 8.41 14.14
N GLN A 141 -16.71 8.63 14.00
CA GLN A 141 -15.81 8.65 15.15
C GLN A 141 -16.16 9.74 16.15
N ARG A 142 -16.54 10.93 15.68
CA ARG A 142 -16.96 12.03 16.55
C ARG A 142 -18.20 11.67 17.38
N LEU A 143 -19.14 10.91 16.79
CA LEU A 143 -20.33 10.43 17.50
C LEU A 143 -20.01 9.35 18.54
N GLU A 144 -19.01 8.50 18.27
CA GLU A 144 -18.55 7.45 19.21
C GLU A 144 -17.71 7.99 20.38
N ALA A 145 -17.19 9.22 20.26
CA ALA A 145 -16.39 9.89 21.29
C ALA A 145 -17.21 10.78 22.24
N GLN A 146 -18.52 10.92 22.02
CA GLN A 146 -19.48 11.63 22.87
C GLN A 146 -20.23 10.66 23.77
#